data_AF-A0A955RMW0-F1
#
_entry.id   AF-A0A955RMW0-F1
#
_cell.length_a   1.000
_cell.length_b   1.000
_cell.length_c   1.000
_cell.angle_alpha   90.00
_cell.angle_beta   90.00
_cell.angle_gamma   90.00
#
_symmetry.space_group_name_H-M   'P 1'
#
loop_
_entity.id
_entity.type
_entity.pdbx_description
1 polymer ?
#
loop_
_entity_poly.entity_id
_entity_poly.type
_entity_poly.pdbx_seq_one_letter_code
_entity_poly.pdbx_strand_id
1 'polypeptide(L)'
;MTYNYRFFDVDDRRMEFILPRNQNDRLKNTCFRGRRCQQAGNFFRWGNYVEFIRDSETRSLLSGKLNKLPKHPNVNQVYELELEYSEDVGWDSVVELTDLTSQELKHCEMRELNNSAQALFAAEDFIASKTNIVTIKHGIRHCRRWQVIVYTIYPGPIVPQLIGNMTKKHALVFVPWQCLGE
;
A
#
# COMPACT_ATOMS: atom_id res chain seq x y z
N MET A 1 23.35 -6.22 -10.26
CA MET A 1 22.12 -5.50 -9.83
C MET A 1 21.70 -6.06 -8.48
N THR A 2 21.68 -5.25 -7.43
CA THR A 2 21.34 -5.71 -6.08
C THR A 2 19.82 -5.59 -5.88
N TYR A 3 19.14 -6.74 -5.78
CA TYR A 3 17.74 -6.80 -5.40
C TYR A 3 17.64 -7.06 -3.90
N ASN A 4 16.71 -6.39 -3.21
CA ASN A 4 16.33 -6.81 -1.86
C ASN A 4 15.38 -8.01 -2.02
N TYR A 5 15.91 -9.21 -1.87
CA TYR A 5 15.13 -10.44 -1.91
C TYR A 5 15.17 -11.18 -0.58
N ARG A 6 14.05 -11.82 -0.26
CA ARG A 6 13.90 -12.72 0.89
C ARG A 6 13.11 -13.95 0.49
N PHE A 7 13.44 -15.07 1.12
CA PHE A 7 12.70 -16.31 0.95
C PHE A 7 11.67 -16.44 2.06
N PHE A 8 10.51 -16.94 1.66
CA PHE A 8 9.38 -17.25 2.52
C PHE A 8 9.00 -18.69 2.26
N ASP A 9 8.93 -19.49 3.31
CA ASP A 9 8.27 -20.78 3.23
C ASP A 9 6.80 -20.54 3.53
N VAL A 10 5.96 -20.85 2.55
CA VAL A 10 4.51 -20.67 2.55
C VAL A 10 3.93 -22.05 2.26
N ASP A 11 3.46 -22.72 3.31
CA ASP A 11 3.21 -24.17 3.34
C ASP A 11 4.46 -24.94 2.83
N ASP A 12 4.28 -25.83 1.85
CA ASP A 12 5.35 -26.61 1.22
C ASP A 12 6.10 -25.83 0.11
N ARG A 13 5.82 -24.54 -0.07
CA ARG A 13 6.38 -23.73 -1.17
C ARG A 13 7.34 -22.68 -0.65
N ARG A 14 8.58 -22.75 -1.14
CA ARG A 14 9.55 -21.67 -0.97
C ARG A 14 9.33 -20.58 -2.01
N MET A 15 8.79 -19.45 -1.58
CA MET A 15 8.54 -18.26 -2.39
C MET A 15 9.64 -17.22 -2.21
N GLU A 16 10.04 -16.56 -3.28
CA GLU A 16 11.02 -15.48 -3.28
C GLU A 16 10.30 -14.14 -3.47
N PHE A 17 10.34 -13.30 -2.45
CA PHE A 17 9.81 -11.94 -2.51
C PHE A 17 10.87 -11.01 -3.05
N ILE A 18 10.55 -10.33 -4.14
CA ILE A 18 11.47 -9.46 -4.87
C ILE A 18 10.89 -8.05 -4.86
N LEU A 19 11.63 -7.11 -4.28
CA LEU A 19 11.38 -5.68 -4.48
C LEU A 19 12.39 -5.13 -5.48
N PRO A 20 11.97 -4.79 -6.72
CA PRO A 20 12.85 -4.14 -7.69
C PRO A 20 13.47 -2.86 -7.13
N ARG A 21 14.73 -2.56 -7.52
CA ARG A 21 15.48 -1.42 -6.97
C ARG A 21 14.76 -0.09 -7.14
N ASN A 22 14.21 0.18 -8.33
CA ASN A 22 13.44 1.39 -8.59
C ASN A 22 12.20 1.51 -7.68
N GLN A 23 11.52 0.39 -7.39
CA GLN A 23 10.40 0.39 -6.45
C GLN A 23 10.87 0.58 -5.01
N ASN A 24 12.00 -0.02 -4.62
CA ASN A 24 12.60 0.21 -3.30
C ASN A 24 12.98 1.68 -3.08
N ASP A 25 13.60 2.31 -4.08
CA ASP A 25 14.01 3.70 -4.02
C ASP A 25 12.79 4.64 -3.98
N ARG A 26 11.74 4.33 -4.75
CA ARG A 26 10.45 5.04 -4.66
C ARG A 26 9.82 4.88 -3.27
N LEU A 27 9.67 3.65 -2.78
CA LEU A 27 8.98 3.37 -1.52
C LEU A 27 9.70 3.99 -0.31
N LYS A 28 11.04 4.07 -0.32
CA LYS A 28 11.80 4.80 0.70
C LYS A 28 11.39 6.27 0.82
N ASN A 29 11.01 6.90 -0.28
CA ASN A 29 10.64 8.30 -0.30
C ASN A 29 9.13 8.54 -0.17
N THR A 30 8.30 7.51 -0.31
CA THR A 30 6.83 7.64 -0.25
C THR A 30 6.23 7.00 1.01
N CYS A 31 6.49 5.71 1.23
CA CYS A 31 5.79 4.92 2.24
C CYS A 31 6.67 4.53 3.43
N PHE A 32 8.00 4.52 3.26
CA PHE A 32 8.98 4.22 4.30
C PHE A 32 9.87 5.44 4.57
N ARG A 33 9.26 6.61 4.83
CA ARG A 33 9.94 7.88 5.13
C ARG A 33 10.59 7.90 6.53
N GLY A 34 10.43 6.82 7.29
CA GLY A 34 10.99 6.62 8.62
C GLY A 34 9.91 6.65 9.70
N ARG A 35 10.20 5.98 10.83
CA ARG A 35 9.20 5.74 11.90
C ARG A 35 8.69 7.01 12.59
N ARG A 36 9.46 8.11 12.50
CA ARG A 36 9.13 9.40 13.11
C ARG A 36 8.39 10.35 12.14
N CYS A 37 8.23 9.97 10.88
CA CYS A 37 7.53 10.80 9.90
C CYS A 37 6.03 10.60 10.05
N GLN A 38 5.33 11.54 10.67
CA GLN A 38 3.88 11.52 10.88
C GLN A 38 3.16 12.12 9.68
N GLN A 39 3.17 11.43 8.54
CA GLN A 39 2.57 11.94 7.31
C GLN A 39 1.70 10.89 6.62
N ALA A 40 0.61 11.33 6.00
CA ALA A 40 -0.33 10.49 5.26
C ALA A 40 0.38 9.55 4.28
N GLY A 41 0.04 8.26 4.29
CA GLY A 41 0.67 7.24 3.45
C GLY A 41 2.03 6.74 3.93
N ASN A 42 2.53 7.16 5.10
CA ASN A 42 3.76 6.64 5.70
C ASN A 42 3.50 5.49 6.68
N PHE A 43 4.43 4.54 6.74
CA PHE A 43 4.51 3.55 7.82
C PHE A 43 5.28 4.12 9.01
N PHE A 44 4.72 3.99 10.21
CA PHE A 44 5.49 4.21 11.44
C PHE A 44 6.02 2.92 12.05
N ARG A 45 5.40 1.76 11.77
CA ARG A 45 5.85 0.47 12.30
C ARG A 45 7.19 0.04 11.70
N TRP A 46 7.41 0.35 10.42
CA TRP A 46 8.62 -0.04 9.68
C TRP A 46 9.31 1.15 9.04
N GLY A 47 10.64 1.20 9.14
CA GLY A 47 11.45 2.23 8.49
C GLY A 47 11.88 1.88 7.06
N ASN A 48 11.65 0.65 6.60
CA ASN A 48 12.00 0.18 5.27
C ASN A 48 11.34 -1.18 4.96
N TYR A 49 11.43 -1.59 3.68
CA TYR A 49 10.94 -2.88 3.22
C TYR A 49 11.55 -4.09 3.93
N VAL A 50 12.83 -4.03 4.31
CA VAL A 50 13.51 -5.18 4.96
C VAL A 50 12.97 -5.41 6.37
N GLU A 51 12.60 -4.35 7.08
CA GLU A 51 11.89 -4.44 8.36
C GLU A 51 10.48 -5.01 8.16
N PHE A 52 9.71 -4.45 7.23
CA PHE A 52 8.36 -4.92 6.89
C PHE A 52 8.32 -6.43 6.60
N ILE A 53 9.24 -6.91 5.76
CA ILE A 53 9.26 -8.29 5.30
C ILE A 53 9.82 -9.26 6.36
N ARG A 54 10.51 -8.75 7.40
CA ARG A 54 11.04 -9.54 8.52
C ARG A 54 10.06 -9.64 9.70
N ASP A 55 9.09 -8.74 9.77
CA ASP A 55 8.05 -8.72 10.79
C ASP A 55 7.26 -10.05 10.79
N SER A 56 7.12 -10.65 11.96
CA SER A 56 6.50 -11.98 12.12
C SER A 56 5.01 -11.98 11.77
N GLU A 57 4.30 -10.90 12.07
CA GLU A 57 2.87 -10.77 11.76
C GLU A 57 2.69 -10.61 10.25
N THR A 58 3.51 -9.78 9.60
CA THR A 58 3.56 -9.69 8.13
C THR A 58 3.74 -11.06 7.48
N ARG A 59 4.68 -11.87 7.98
CA ARG A 59 4.95 -13.22 7.46
C ARG A 59 3.75 -14.15 7.64
N SER A 60 3.10 -14.10 8.79
CA SER A 60 1.91 -14.89 9.09
C SER A 60 0.74 -14.52 8.14
N LEU A 61 0.42 -13.23 8.05
CA LEU A 61 -0.66 -12.70 7.21
C LEU A 61 -0.42 -13.01 5.73
N LEU A 62 0.81 -12.79 5.24
CA LEU A 62 1.18 -13.12 3.86
C LEU A 62 1.00 -14.60 3.56
N SER A 63 1.44 -15.49 4.44
CA SER A 63 1.33 -16.94 4.22
C SER A 63 -0.14 -17.34 4.02
N GLY A 64 -1.04 -16.84 4.87
CA GLY A 64 -2.49 -17.09 4.76
C GLY A 64 -3.11 -16.59 3.46
N LYS A 65 -2.64 -15.46 2.91
CA LYS A 65 -3.13 -14.91 1.62
C LYS A 65 -2.51 -15.64 0.43
N LEU A 66 -1.21 -15.93 0.47
CA LEU A 66 -0.48 -16.54 -0.64
C LEU A 66 -0.84 -18.01 -0.88
N ASN A 67 -1.37 -18.70 0.13
CA ASN A 67 -1.94 -20.04 -0.01
C ASN A 67 -3.14 -20.11 -0.96
N LYS A 68 -3.80 -18.97 -1.19
CA LYS A 68 -4.95 -18.86 -2.08
C LYS A 68 -4.58 -18.47 -3.51
N LEU A 69 -3.29 -18.33 -3.82
CA LEU A 69 -2.85 -17.93 -5.15
C LEU A 69 -3.11 -19.01 -6.20
N PRO A 70 -3.41 -18.62 -7.45
CA PRO A 70 -3.64 -19.56 -8.53
C PRO A 70 -2.39 -20.42 -8.78
N LYS A 71 -2.60 -21.71 -9.03
CA LYS A 71 -1.52 -22.67 -9.39
C LYS A 71 -0.81 -22.29 -10.69
N HIS A 72 -1.48 -21.56 -11.57
CA HIS A 72 -0.97 -21.09 -12.85
C HIS A 72 -1.16 -19.56 -12.95
N PRO A 73 -0.27 -18.76 -12.33
CA PRO A 73 -0.39 -17.31 -12.36
C PRO A 73 -0.15 -16.78 -13.77
N ASN A 74 -0.95 -15.80 -14.18
CA ASN A 74 -0.67 -15.04 -15.39
C ASN A 74 0.43 -14.03 -15.10
N VAL A 75 1.57 -14.13 -15.80
CA VAL A 75 2.75 -13.29 -15.56
C VAL A 75 2.51 -11.80 -15.79
N ASN A 76 1.46 -11.44 -16.54
CA ASN A 76 1.07 -10.06 -16.81
C ASN A 76 -0.03 -9.56 -15.87
N GLN A 77 -0.54 -10.43 -14.99
CA GLN A 77 -1.58 -10.05 -14.04
C GLN A 77 -0.96 -9.40 -12.80
N VAL A 78 -1.53 -8.26 -12.42
CA VAL A 78 -1.28 -7.63 -11.12
C VAL A 78 -2.31 -8.15 -10.15
N TYR A 79 -1.83 -8.65 -9.02
CA TYR A 79 -2.61 -9.09 -7.88
C TYR A 79 -2.53 -8.03 -6.78
N GLU A 80 -3.58 -7.92 -5.99
CA GLU A 80 -3.69 -7.00 -4.87
C GLU A 80 -4.08 -7.80 -3.63
N LEU A 81 -3.46 -7.49 -2.51
CA LEU A 81 -3.80 -8.09 -1.23
C LEU A 81 -3.79 -7.02 -0.13
N GLU A 82 -4.69 -7.20 0.82
CA GLU A 82 -4.74 -6.46 2.07
C GLU A 82 -4.35 -7.38 3.21
N LEU A 83 -3.44 -6.88 4.05
CA LEU A 83 -3.05 -7.48 5.31
C LEU A 83 -3.63 -6.61 6.43
N GLU A 84 -4.48 -7.20 7.25
CA GLU A 84 -5.09 -6.53 8.40
C GLU A 84 -4.31 -6.93 9.66
N TYR A 85 -3.69 -5.94 10.30
CA TYR A 85 -2.86 -6.13 11.49
C TYR A 85 -3.69 -5.95 12.77
N SER A 86 -3.22 -6.54 13.85
CA SER A 86 -3.79 -6.38 15.18
C SER A 86 -3.57 -4.98 15.79
N GLU A 87 -2.57 -4.25 15.29
CA GLU A 87 -2.21 -2.90 15.72
C GLU A 87 -2.06 -1.99 14.50
N ASP A 88 -2.18 -0.67 14.71
CA ASP A 88 -1.92 0.32 13.68
C ASP A 88 -0.47 0.24 13.18
N VAL A 89 -0.28 0.48 11.88
CA VAL A 89 1.01 0.31 11.19
C VAL A 89 1.49 1.58 10.48
N GLY A 90 0.59 2.49 10.16
CA GLY A 90 0.85 3.71 9.41
C GLY A 90 -0.32 4.68 9.44
N TRP A 91 -0.28 5.67 8.56
CA TRP A 91 -1.35 6.63 8.36
C TRP A 91 -1.97 6.45 6.97
N ASP A 92 -3.29 6.53 6.89
CA ASP A 92 -4.01 6.41 5.64
C ASP A 92 -3.64 7.51 4.65
N SER A 93 -3.76 7.19 3.35
CA SER A 93 -3.64 8.17 2.26
C SER A 93 -4.98 8.46 1.58
N VAL A 94 -6.06 7.84 2.07
CA VAL A 94 -7.42 8.00 1.57
C VAL A 94 -8.38 7.97 2.76
N VAL A 95 -9.52 8.65 2.62
CA VAL A 95 -10.62 8.62 3.57
C VAL A 95 -11.93 8.44 2.81
N GLU A 96 -12.89 7.74 3.40
CA GLU A 96 -14.21 7.61 2.80
C GLU A 96 -14.93 8.95 2.84
N LEU A 97 -15.65 9.26 1.76
CA LEU A 97 -16.39 10.51 1.62
C LEU A 97 -17.44 10.68 2.73
N THR A 98 -17.98 9.56 3.24
CA THR A 98 -18.95 9.51 4.32
C THR A 98 -18.38 9.84 5.70
N ASP A 99 -17.06 9.71 5.86
CA ASP A 99 -16.38 9.99 7.13
C ASP A 99 -16.02 11.48 7.25
N LEU A 100 -16.14 12.24 6.17
CA LEU A 100 -15.88 13.68 6.15
C LEU A 100 -17.13 14.47 6.52
N THR A 101 -16.94 15.45 7.40
CA THR A 101 -17.95 16.44 7.73
C THR A 101 -18.22 17.36 6.53
N SER A 102 -19.40 17.98 6.51
CA SER A 102 -19.71 19.00 5.49
C SER A 102 -18.77 20.21 5.53
N GLN A 103 -18.05 20.44 6.63
CA GLN A 103 -17.05 21.51 6.71
C GLN A 103 -15.75 21.09 6.03
N GLU A 104 -15.23 19.90 6.31
CA GLU A 104 -14.02 19.38 5.65
C GLU A 104 -14.20 19.25 4.14
N LEU A 105 -15.37 18.79 3.69
CA LEU A 105 -15.71 18.69 2.27
C LEU A 105 -15.67 20.03 1.53
N LYS A 106 -16.00 21.15 2.21
CA LYS A 106 -15.93 22.49 1.59
C LYS A 106 -14.50 22.94 1.32
N HIS A 107 -13.53 22.39 2.04
CA HIS A 107 -12.11 22.67 1.88
C HIS A 107 -11.41 21.67 0.96
N CYS A 108 -12.14 20.66 0.47
CA CYS A 108 -11.58 19.71 -0.48
C CYS A 108 -11.51 20.32 -1.89
N GLU A 109 -10.43 20.01 -2.61
CA GLU A 109 -10.22 20.47 -3.97
C GLU A 109 -10.14 19.30 -4.95
N MET A 110 -10.83 19.42 -6.08
CA MET A 110 -10.67 18.45 -7.17
C MET A 110 -9.31 18.67 -7.84
N ARG A 111 -8.48 17.64 -7.89
CA ARG A 111 -7.17 17.68 -8.55
C ARG A 111 -7.01 16.51 -9.51
N GLU A 112 -6.16 16.70 -10.51
CA GLU A 112 -5.76 15.61 -11.40
C GLU A 112 -4.76 14.69 -10.70
N LEU A 113 -4.98 13.40 -10.89
CA LEU A 113 -4.10 12.29 -10.55
C LEU A 113 -3.36 11.84 -11.82
N ASN A 114 -2.49 10.84 -11.67
CA ASN A 114 -1.88 10.18 -12.82
C ASN A 114 -2.94 9.60 -13.77
N ASN A 115 -2.62 9.54 -15.07
CA ASN A 115 -3.48 8.98 -16.13
C ASN A 115 -4.81 9.71 -16.32
N SER A 116 -4.84 11.04 -16.12
CA SER A 116 -6.04 11.88 -16.29
C SER A 116 -7.21 11.50 -15.37
N ALA A 117 -6.95 10.73 -14.31
CA ALA A 117 -7.92 10.54 -13.24
C ALA A 117 -8.05 11.82 -12.41
N GLN A 118 -9.16 11.97 -11.71
CA GLN A 118 -9.44 13.13 -10.87
C GLN A 118 -9.99 12.67 -9.53
N ALA A 119 -9.66 13.36 -8.45
CA ALA A 119 -10.22 13.10 -7.14
C ALA A 119 -10.28 14.38 -6.31
N LEU A 120 -11.19 14.42 -5.33
CA LEU A 120 -11.11 15.37 -4.24
C LEU A 120 -9.88 15.04 -3.40
N PHE A 121 -9.15 16.07 -3.02
CA PHE A 121 -8.09 16.04 -2.03
C PHE A 121 -8.56 16.78 -0.79
N ALA A 122 -8.29 16.19 0.38
CA ALA A 122 -8.46 16.88 1.66
C ALA A 122 -7.55 18.12 1.73
N ALA A 123 -7.91 19.05 2.61
CA ALA A 123 -7.10 20.24 2.88
C ALA A 123 -5.73 19.86 3.47
N GLU A 124 -4.73 20.73 3.35
CA GLU A 124 -3.36 20.43 3.79
C GLU A 124 -3.21 20.30 5.32
N ASP A 125 -4.16 20.86 6.08
CA ASP A 125 -4.26 20.77 7.53
C ASP A 125 -5.10 19.57 8.01
N PHE A 126 -5.62 18.76 7.09
CA PHE A 126 -6.30 17.51 7.43
C PHE A 126 -5.37 16.56 8.19
N ILE A 127 -5.91 15.88 9.19
CA ILE A 127 -5.16 14.90 10.00
C ILE A 127 -5.45 13.50 9.47
N ALA A 128 -4.41 12.83 8.97
CA ALA A 128 -4.52 11.47 8.49
C ALA A 128 -4.73 10.50 9.64
N SER A 129 -5.81 9.72 9.57
CA SER A 129 -6.10 8.65 10.52
C SER A 129 -5.05 7.56 10.48
N LYS A 130 -4.84 6.90 11.62
CA LYS A 130 -4.04 5.68 11.67
C LYS A 130 -4.79 4.54 10.99
N THR A 131 -4.01 3.58 10.49
CA THR A 131 -4.54 2.39 9.84
C THR A 131 -3.77 1.16 10.28
N ASN A 132 -4.48 0.06 10.49
CA ASN A 132 -3.94 -1.28 10.69
C ASN A 132 -3.92 -2.09 9.38
N ILE A 133 -4.26 -1.48 8.24
CA ILE A 133 -4.29 -2.16 6.94
C ILE A 133 -2.99 -1.87 6.18
N VAL A 134 -2.46 -2.90 5.52
CA VAL A 134 -1.40 -2.78 4.51
C VAL A 134 -1.88 -3.32 3.20
N THR A 135 -1.81 -2.51 2.15
CA THR A 135 -2.01 -2.98 0.79
C THR A 135 -0.70 -3.29 0.08
N ILE A 136 -0.66 -4.42 -0.63
CA ILE A 136 0.44 -4.81 -1.51
C ILE A 136 -0.11 -5.06 -2.91
N LYS A 137 0.45 -4.40 -3.92
CA LYS A 137 0.26 -4.77 -5.33
C LYS A 137 1.47 -5.55 -5.82
N HIS A 138 1.26 -6.73 -6.36
CA HIS A 138 2.33 -7.63 -6.75
C HIS A 138 2.02 -8.43 -8.03
N GLY A 139 3.07 -8.84 -8.73
CA GLY A 139 3.01 -9.85 -9.78
C GLY A 139 3.45 -11.20 -9.24
N ILE A 140 3.06 -12.27 -9.90
CA ILE A 140 3.54 -13.62 -9.59
C ILE A 140 4.09 -14.23 -10.87
N ARG A 141 5.26 -14.85 -10.76
CA ARG A 141 5.79 -15.70 -11.82
C ARG A 141 6.37 -16.98 -11.25
N HIS A 142 6.26 -18.04 -12.03
CA HIS A 142 6.86 -19.33 -11.71
C HIS A 142 7.89 -19.65 -12.79
N CYS A 143 9.17 -19.53 -12.45
CA CYS A 143 10.28 -19.91 -13.34
C CYS A 143 10.94 -21.19 -12.83
N ARG A 144 11.91 -21.07 -11.91
CA ARG A 144 12.49 -22.19 -11.14
C ARG A 144 11.87 -22.35 -9.75
N ARG A 145 11.32 -21.26 -9.24
CA ARG A 145 10.63 -21.13 -7.95
C ARG A 145 9.57 -20.07 -8.09
N TRP A 146 8.64 -20.05 -7.14
CA TRP A 146 7.62 -19.01 -7.03
C TRP A 146 8.28 -17.68 -6.68
N GLN A 147 8.02 -16.66 -7.50
CA GLN A 147 8.53 -15.31 -7.28
C GLN A 147 7.35 -14.35 -7.16
N VAL A 148 7.32 -13.62 -6.04
CA VAL A 148 6.37 -12.53 -5.79
C VAL A 148 7.11 -11.23 -6.05
N ILE A 149 6.77 -10.56 -7.15
CA ILE A 149 7.37 -9.28 -7.53
C ILE A 149 6.51 -8.17 -6.96
N VAL A 150 7.02 -7.46 -5.98
CA VAL A 150 6.29 -6.36 -5.33
C VAL A 150 6.41 -5.10 -6.18
N TYR A 151 5.26 -4.54 -6.59
CA TYR A 151 5.19 -3.28 -7.32
C TYR A 151 5.02 -2.08 -6.39
N THR A 152 4.17 -2.22 -5.36
CA THR A 152 3.99 -1.19 -4.32
C THR A 152 3.50 -1.79 -3.03
N ILE A 153 3.81 -1.12 -1.92
CA ILE A 153 3.31 -1.39 -0.57
C ILE A 153 2.92 -0.04 0.03
N TYR A 154 1.76 0.08 0.65
CA TYR A 154 1.34 1.31 1.32
C TYR A 154 0.39 1.01 2.48
N PRO A 155 0.38 1.87 3.52
CA PRO A 155 -0.61 1.78 4.59
C PRO A 155 -1.98 2.20 4.03
N GLY A 156 -3.01 1.49 4.48
CA GLY A 156 -4.39 1.75 4.11
C GLY A 156 -4.98 0.77 3.09
N PRO A 157 -6.28 0.92 2.82
CA PRO A 157 -7.05 0.00 1.99
C PRO A 157 -6.65 0.07 0.51
N ILE A 158 -7.09 -0.91 -0.27
CA ILE A 158 -6.86 -0.96 -1.71
C ILE A 158 -7.50 0.27 -2.36
N VAL A 159 -6.65 1.09 -2.96
CA VAL A 159 -7.08 2.15 -3.86
C VAL A 159 -7.36 1.54 -5.24
N PRO A 160 -8.60 1.67 -5.77
CA PRO A 160 -8.97 1.18 -7.09
C PRO A 160 -8.11 1.79 -8.20
N GLN A 161 -8.21 1.22 -9.40
CA GLN A 161 -7.48 1.74 -10.56
C GLN A 161 -7.85 3.22 -10.80
N LEU A 162 -6.83 4.08 -10.89
CA LEU A 162 -7.00 5.53 -11.06
C LEU A 162 -7.51 5.86 -12.47
N ILE A 163 -8.84 5.83 -12.67
CA ILE A 163 -9.49 6.12 -13.95
C ILE A 163 -10.75 6.97 -13.74
N GLY A 164 -10.75 8.17 -14.33
CA GLY A 164 -11.86 9.12 -14.27
C GLY A 164 -12.00 9.74 -12.88
N ASN A 165 -13.23 10.17 -12.52
CA ASN A 165 -13.47 10.81 -11.23
C ASN A 165 -13.59 9.76 -10.10
N MET A 166 -12.51 9.57 -9.35
CA MET A 166 -12.38 8.58 -8.29
C MET A 166 -13.35 8.84 -7.14
N THR A 167 -13.52 10.10 -6.74
CA THR A 167 -14.44 10.47 -5.67
C THR A 167 -15.88 10.12 -6.00
N LYS A 168 -16.34 10.42 -7.22
CA LYS A 168 -17.71 10.06 -7.64
C LYS A 168 -17.91 8.55 -7.78
N LYS A 169 -16.90 7.83 -8.26
CA LYS A 169 -17.01 6.38 -8.53
C LYS A 169 -16.88 5.51 -7.29
N HIS A 170 -16.02 5.91 -6.36
CA HIS A 170 -15.61 5.08 -5.24
C HIS A 170 -15.87 5.71 -3.87
N ALA A 171 -16.44 6.92 -3.83
CA ALA A 171 -16.66 7.66 -2.59
C ALA A 171 -15.37 7.83 -1.76
N LEU A 172 -14.24 8.09 -2.43
CA LEU A 172 -12.94 8.31 -1.79
C LEU A 172 -12.46 9.76 -1.93
N VAL A 173 -11.86 10.28 -0.87
CA VAL A 173 -11.08 11.52 -0.87
C VAL A 173 -9.63 11.19 -0.57
N PHE A 174 -8.71 11.77 -1.33
CA PHE A 174 -7.27 11.53 -1.16
C PHE A 174 -6.72 12.47 -0.10
N VAL A 175 -5.88 11.94 0.79
CA VAL A 175 -5.19 12.76 1.78
C VAL A 175 -3.82 13.16 1.21
N PRO A 176 -3.54 14.47 1.07
CA PRO A 176 -2.24 14.93 0.62
C PRO A 176 -1.10 14.37 1.49
N TRP A 177 -0.01 13.91 0.87
CA TRP A 177 1.16 13.33 1.54
C TRP A 177 1.89 14.22 2.56
N GLN A 178 1.61 15.53 2.58
CA GLN A 178 2.16 16.51 3.52
C GLN A 178 1.34 16.56 4.82
N CYS A 179 0.06 16.17 4.76
CA CYS A 179 -0.85 16.14 5.90
C CYS A 179 -0.26 15.33 7.04
N LEU A 180 -0.38 15.88 8.25
CA LEU A 180 0.13 15.25 9.45
C LEU A 180 -0.74 14.05 9.85
N GLY A 181 -0.12 13.07 10.47
CA GLY A 181 -0.81 11.96 11.11
C GLY A 181 -1.13 12.23 12.58
N GLU A 182 -2.17 11.59 13.10
CA GLU A 182 -2.51 11.57 14.55
C GLU A 182 -1.42 10.88 15.42
#